data_AF-A0A2P8HZ52-F1
#
_entry.id   AF-A0A2P8HZ52-F1
#
_cell.length_a   1.000
_cell.length_b   1.000
_cell.length_c   1.000
_cell.angle_alpha   90.00
_cell.angle_beta   90.00
_cell.angle_gamma   90.00
#
_symmetry.space_group_name_H-M   'P 1'
#
loop_
_entity.id
_entity.type
_entity.pdbx_description
1 polymer ?
#
loop_
_entity_poly.entity_id
_entity_poly.type
_entity_poly.pdbx_seq_one_letter_code
_entity_poly.pdbx_strand_id
1 'polypeptide(L)'
;MVEQSPRPRRPLPDPDVYGEAEVREFLDPWHPRASVETDRPEQVFVDPERVLDNITLALHRLDVDIDAPPAFEPDTVTVNELAVMLDDLDRTAALVARLVNIAVQLMAARYPEALVRFPLPETYDLRDVDRLTIGDREHRLARDILNERLGTDSDLHPDDLVDRLRPLGPGEQVHLLVALCRMYRHKLLALKHHTGTY
;
A
#
# COMPACT_ATOMS: atom_id res chain seq x y z
N MET A 1 15.55 -56.26 9.75
CA MET A 1 15.57 -54.92 9.14
C MET A 1 14.35 -54.84 8.24
N VAL A 2 13.41 -53.94 8.53
CA VAL A 2 12.19 -53.76 7.71
C VAL A 2 12.43 -52.55 6.82
N GLU A 3 12.52 -52.77 5.51
CA GLU A 3 12.53 -51.69 4.51
C GLU A 3 11.19 -50.95 4.54
N GLN A 4 11.24 -49.66 4.86
CA GLN A 4 10.09 -48.78 4.73
C GLN A 4 9.99 -48.33 3.26
N SER A 5 8.96 -48.80 2.55
CA SER A 5 8.61 -48.25 1.23
C SER A 5 8.32 -46.75 1.33
N PRO A 6 8.78 -45.92 0.37
CA PRO A 6 8.49 -44.50 0.37
C PRO A 6 6.98 -44.28 0.21
N ARG A 7 6.40 -43.44 1.07
CA ARG A 7 4.99 -43.04 0.96
C ARG A 7 4.73 -42.44 -0.42
N PRO A 8 3.60 -42.75 -1.08
CA PRO A 8 3.25 -42.11 -2.34
C PRO A 8 3.17 -40.60 -2.13
N ARG A 9 3.91 -39.84 -2.93
CA ARG A 9 3.74 -38.38 -3.00
C ARG A 9 2.29 -38.12 -3.39
N ARG A 10 1.57 -37.32 -2.60
CA ARG A 10 0.26 -36.81 -3.02
C ARG A 10 0.45 -36.17 -4.41
N PRO A 11 -0.44 -36.44 -5.38
CA PRO A 11 -0.42 -35.70 -6.63
C PRO A 11 -0.51 -34.21 -6.29
N LEU A 12 0.33 -33.40 -6.92
CA LEU A 12 0.12 -31.95 -6.89
C LEU A 12 -1.28 -31.70 -7.46
N PRO A 13 -2.13 -30.91 -6.77
CA PRO A 13 -3.46 -30.60 -7.27
C PRO A 13 -3.39 -29.90 -8.63
N ASP A 14 -4.41 -30.15 -9.46
CA ASP A 14 -4.49 -29.76 -10.87
C ASP A 14 -4.46 -28.22 -11.02
N PRO A 15 -3.54 -27.63 -11.81
CA PRO A 15 -3.46 -26.18 -12.00
C PRO A 15 -4.75 -25.54 -12.51
N ASP A 16 -5.54 -26.26 -13.31
CA ASP A 16 -6.82 -25.77 -13.86
C ASP A 16 -7.87 -25.50 -12.74
N VAL A 17 -7.78 -26.25 -11.63
CA VAL A 17 -8.69 -26.10 -10.47
C VAL A 17 -8.34 -24.84 -9.65
N TYR A 18 -7.08 -24.40 -9.66
CA TYR A 18 -6.68 -23.15 -9.02
C TYR A 18 -7.16 -21.94 -9.81
N GLY A 19 -6.98 -21.93 -11.14
CA GLY A 19 -7.44 -20.81 -11.99
C GLY A 19 -8.93 -20.52 -11.84
N GLU A 20 -9.79 -21.56 -11.83
CA GLU A 20 -11.23 -21.38 -11.64
C GLU A 20 -11.62 -20.88 -10.24
N ALA A 21 -10.87 -21.25 -9.20
CA ALA A 21 -11.10 -20.78 -7.84
C ALA A 21 -10.71 -19.30 -7.69
N GLU A 22 -9.56 -18.90 -8.24
CA GLU A 22 -9.10 -17.51 -8.20
C GLU A 22 -10.01 -16.57 -8.99
N VAL A 23 -10.49 -16.99 -10.16
CA VAL A 23 -11.48 -16.22 -10.92
C VAL A 23 -12.79 -16.06 -10.13
N ARG A 24 -13.24 -17.11 -9.43
CA ARG A 24 -14.46 -17.05 -8.60
C ARG A 24 -14.28 -16.07 -7.43
N GLU A 25 -13.14 -16.12 -6.76
CA GLU A 25 -12.76 -15.19 -5.69
C GLU A 25 -12.67 -13.75 -6.20
N PHE A 26 -12.10 -13.53 -7.39
CA PHE A 26 -12.02 -12.21 -8.01
C PHE A 26 -13.41 -11.65 -8.40
N LEU A 27 -14.33 -12.50 -8.87
CA LEU A 27 -15.67 -12.07 -9.24
C LEU A 27 -16.61 -11.89 -8.04
N ASP A 28 -16.31 -12.47 -6.87
CA ASP A 28 -17.09 -12.29 -5.65
C ASP A 28 -16.91 -10.87 -5.08
N PRO A 29 -17.96 -10.02 -5.03
CA PRO A 29 -17.86 -8.65 -4.52
C PRO A 29 -17.42 -8.53 -3.06
N TRP A 30 -17.52 -9.62 -2.29
CA TRP A 30 -17.21 -9.63 -0.85
C TRP A 30 -15.86 -10.27 -0.54
N HIS A 31 -15.15 -10.76 -1.56
CA HIS A 31 -13.86 -11.40 -1.39
C HIS A 31 -12.73 -10.38 -1.62
N PRO A 32 -11.67 -10.36 -0.79
CA PRO A 32 -10.59 -9.36 -0.86
C PRO A 32 -9.66 -9.53 -2.06
N ARG A 33 -9.84 -10.58 -2.88
CA ARG A 33 -9.00 -10.81 -4.05
C ARG A 33 -9.20 -9.66 -5.04
N ALA A 34 -8.11 -8.95 -5.30
CA ALA A 34 -8.09 -7.78 -6.15
C ALA A 34 -7.46 -8.04 -7.53
N SER A 35 -6.89 -9.23 -7.74
CA SER A 35 -6.43 -9.64 -9.06
C SER A 35 -6.55 -11.14 -9.33
N VAL A 36 -6.46 -11.48 -10.62
CA VAL A 36 -6.35 -12.86 -11.10
C VAL A 36 -5.38 -12.92 -12.27
N GLU A 37 -4.46 -13.88 -12.22
CA GLU A 37 -3.62 -14.22 -13.36
C GLU A 37 -4.46 -14.99 -14.38
N THR A 38 -4.34 -14.64 -15.66
CA THR A 38 -4.93 -15.46 -16.73
C THR A 38 -4.02 -16.62 -17.10
N ASP A 39 -4.50 -17.56 -17.92
CA ASP A 39 -3.69 -18.61 -18.54
C ASP A 39 -2.45 -18.10 -19.30
N ARG A 40 -2.36 -16.77 -19.52
CA ARG A 40 -1.16 -16.08 -19.96
C ARG A 40 -0.58 -15.28 -18.77
N PRO A 41 0.60 -15.66 -18.25
CA PRO A 41 1.20 -15.02 -17.08
C PRO A 41 1.54 -13.52 -17.26
N GLU A 42 1.47 -13.00 -18.49
CA GLU A 42 1.69 -11.57 -18.80
C GLU A 42 0.40 -10.74 -18.72
N GLN A 43 -0.75 -11.37 -18.49
CA GLN A 43 -2.05 -10.71 -18.38
C GLN A 43 -2.63 -10.95 -16.99
N VAL A 44 -2.44 -9.97 -16.12
CA VAL A 44 -3.06 -9.90 -14.79
C VAL A 44 -4.24 -8.95 -14.89
N PHE A 45 -5.45 -9.43 -14.56
CA PHE A 45 -6.61 -8.57 -14.38
C PHE A 45 -6.60 -8.05 -12.95
N VAL A 46 -6.73 -6.73 -12.80
CA VAL A 46 -6.77 -6.06 -11.49
C VAL A 46 -8.06 -5.26 -11.36
N ASP A 47 -8.70 -5.36 -10.20
CA ASP A 47 -9.79 -4.49 -9.75
C ASP A 47 -9.20 -3.34 -8.92
N PRO A 48 -9.10 -2.11 -9.48
CA PRO A 48 -8.47 -0.98 -8.81
C PRO A 48 -9.18 -0.56 -7.52
N GLU A 49 -10.51 -0.71 -7.46
CA GLU A 49 -11.28 -0.31 -6.28
C GLU A 49 -11.01 -1.26 -5.11
N ARG A 50 -10.91 -2.56 -5.37
CA ARG A 50 -10.55 -3.54 -4.34
C ARG A 50 -9.13 -3.38 -3.84
N VAL A 51 -8.18 -3.07 -4.72
CA VAL A 51 -6.81 -2.75 -4.28
C VAL A 51 -6.82 -1.55 -3.32
N LEU A 52 -7.60 -0.51 -3.62
CA LEU A 52 -7.76 0.65 -2.75
C LEU A 52 -8.38 0.30 -1.40
N ASP A 53 -9.40 -0.55 -1.39
CA ASP A 53 -10.07 -0.99 -0.17
C ASP A 53 -9.14 -1.87 0.68
N ASN A 54 -8.33 -2.74 0.06
CA ASN A 54 -7.32 -3.54 0.75
C ASN A 54 -6.23 -2.67 1.39
N ILE A 55 -5.74 -1.65 0.66
CA ILE A 55 -4.77 -0.67 1.20
C ILE A 55 -5.38 0.09 2.38
N THR A 56 -6.63 0.52 2.24
CA THR A 56 -7.37 1.22 3.31
C THR A 56 -7.48 0.34 4.55
N LEU A 57 -7.88 -0.93 4.37
CA LEU A 57 -7.96 -1.91 5.46
C LEU A 57 -6.60 -2.14 6.12
N ALA A 58 -5.52 -2.18 5.34
CA ALA A 58 -4.16 -2.31 5.86
C ALA A 58 -3.72 -1.08 6.68
N LEU A 59 -4.06 0.14 6.24
CA LEU A 59 -3.81 1.36 7.02
C LEU A 59 -4.57 1.37 8.36
N HIS A 60 -5.82 0.89 8.35
CA HIS A 60 -6.59 0.68 9.58
C HIS A 60 -5.95 -0.36 10.49
N ARG A 61 -5.41 -1.44 9.92
CA ARG A 61 -4.69 -2.47 10.70
C ARG A 61 -3.44 -1.88 11.34
N LEU A 62 -2.63 -1.09 10.63
CA LEU A 62 -1.45 -0.41 11.19
C LEU A 62 -1.79 0.51 12.38
N ASP A 63 -2.98 1.11 12.33
CA ASP A 63 -3.50 1.95 13.40
C ASP A 63 -3.84 1.15 14.68
N VAL A 64 -4.30 -0.08 14.53
CA VAL A 64 -4.64 -0.99 15.65
C VAL A 64 -3.44 -1.81 16.10
N ASP A 65 -2.69 -2.38 15.17
CA ASP A 65 -1.52 -3.22 15.35
C ASP A 65 -0.36 -2.70 14.48
N ILE A 66 0.65 -2.12 15.12
CA ILE A 66 1.75 -1.44 14.42
C ILE A 66 2.78 -2.40 13.82
N ASP A 67 2.73 -3.66 14.24
CA ASP A 67 3.55 -4.76 13.72
C ASP A 67 2.83 -5.49 12.58
N ALA A 68 1.61 -5.07 12.24
CA ALA A 68 0.90 -5.58 11.08
C ALA A 68 1.77 -5.40 9.81
N PRO A 69 1.80 -6.43 8.95
CA PRO A 69 2.56 -6.35 7.72
C PRO A 69 2.08 -5.17 6.85
N PRO A 70 3.00 -4.51 6.12
CA PRO A 70 2.67 -3.37 5.27
C PRO A 70 1.62 -3.76 4.22
N ALA A 71 0.85 -2.77 3.77
CA ALA A 71 -0.24 -2.90 2.79
C ALA A 71 0.14 -3.52 1.42
N PHE A 72 1.41 -3.87 1.23
CA PHE A 72 2.00 -4.34 -0.03
C PHE A 72 2.62 -5.74 0.09
N GLU A 73 2.22 -6.50 1.11
CA GLU A 73 2.56 -7.91 1.26
C GLU A 73 1.58 -8.82 0.51
N PRO A 74 1.95 -10.09 0.21
CA PRO A 74 1.17 -11.00 -0.63
C PRO A 74 -0.30 -11.16 -0.24
N ASP A 75 -0.62 -10.96 1.04
CA ASP A 75 -1.97 -11.10 1.60
C ASP A 75 -2.81 -9.79 1.56
N THR A 76 -2.29 -8.72 0.96
CA THR A 76 -2.94 -7.39 0.90
C THR A 76 -2.99 -6.84 -0.52
N VAL A 77 -1.83 -6.51 -1.09
CA VAL A 77 -1.66 -6.05 -2.47
C VAL A 77 -0.25 -6.43 -2.90
N THR A 78 -0.10 -7.09 -4.04
CA THR A 78 1.21 -7.45 -4.58
C THR A 78 1.83 -6.28 -5.36
N VAL A 79 3.17 -6.28 -5.48
CA VAL A 79 3.89 -5.30 -6.30
C VAL A 79 3.46 -5.37 -7.78
N ASN A 80 3.09 -6.56 -8.27
CA ASN A 80 2.61 -6.73 -9.64
C ASN A 80 1.23 -6.11 -9.85
N GLU A 81 0.31 -6.24 -8.89
CA GLU A 81 -1.01 -5.60 -8.93
C GLU A 81 -0.88 -4.07 -8.96
N LEU A 82 0.04 -3.54 -8.14
CA LEU A 82 0.39 -2.12 -8.18
C LEU A 82 0.98 -1.71 -9.51
N ALA A 83 1.96 -2.45 -10.05
CA ALA A 83 2.56 -2.11 -11.33
C ALA A 83 1.51 -2.00 -12.46
N VAL A 84 0.51 -2.88 -12.46
CA VAL A 84 -0.60 -2.85 -13.44
C VAL A 84 -1.54 -1.66 -13.20
N MET A 85 -1.81 -1.28 -11.94
CA MET A 85 -2.61 -0.08 -11.64
C MET A 85 -1.90 1.23 -11.97
N LEU A 86 -0.58 1.24 -11.83
CA LEU A 86 0.27 2.41 -12.00
C LEU A 86 0.67 2.67 -13.46
N ASP A 87 0.20 1.83 -14.39
CA ASP A 87 0.33 2.08 -15.83
C ASP A 87 -0.57 3.24 -16.31
N ASP A 88 -1.52 3.67 -15.45
CA ASP A 88 -2.37 4.83 -15.65
C ASP A 88 -2.05 5.92 -14.59
N LEU A 89 -1.55 7.06 -15.08
CA LEU A 89 -1.12 8.17 -14.23
C LEU A 89 -2.29 8.78 -13.44
N ASP A 90 -3.48 8.85 -14.01
CA ASP A 90 -4.66 9.42 -13.35
C ASP A 90 -5.11 8.51 -12.19
N ARG A 91 -5.04 7.19 -12.39
CA ARG A 91 -5.31 6.22 -11.32
C ARG A 91 -4.27 6.27 -10.22
N THR A 92 -3.00 6.46 -10.59
CA THR A 92 -1.91 6.64 -9.61
C THR A 92 -2.15 7.86 -8.74
N ALA A 93 -2.49 9.00 -9.35
CA ALA A 93 -2.81 10.22 -8.65
C ALA A 93 -4.02 10.05 -7.71
N ALA A 94 -5.07 9.37 -8.17
CA ALA A 94 -6.24 9.06 -7.35
C ALA A 94 -5.90 8.16 -6.15
N LEU A 95 -5.06 7.15 -6.36
CA LEU A 95 -4.59 6.26 -5.30
C LEU A 95 -3.75 7.02 -4.26
N VAL A 96 -2.80 7.85 -4.68
CA VAL A 96 -1.97 8.66 -3.78
C VAL A 96 -2.83 9.62 -2.96
N ALA A 97 -3.74 10.36 -3.59
CA ALA A 97 -4.65 11.28 -2.91
C ALA A 97 -5.48 10.54 -1.86
N ARG A 98 -6.16 9.45 -2.25
CA ARG A 98 -7.02 8.67 -1.36
C ARG A 98 -6.25 8.07 -0.18
N LEU A 99 -5.07 7.48 -0.44
CA LEU A 99 -4.19 6.92 0.58
C LEU A 99 -3.86 7.96 1.66
N VAL A 100 -3.38 9.14 1.23
CA VAL A 100 -2.91 10.19 2.13
C VAL A 100 -4.07 10.85 2.88
N ASN A 101 -5.21 11.07 2.20
CA ASN A 101 -6.41 11.61 2.85
C ASN A 101 -6.92 10.67 3.94
N ILE A 102 -7.04 9.37 3.66
CA ILE A 102 -7.46 8.36 4.65
C ILE A 102 -6.48 8.32 5.82
N ALA A 103 -5.17 8.22 5.53
CA ALA A 103 -4.14 8.21 6.56
C ALA A 103 -4.25 9.38 7.55
N VAL A 104 -4.45 10.60 7.03
CA VAL A 104 -4.60 11.80 7.87
C VAL A 104 -5.94 11.82 8.61
N GLN A 105 -7.04 11.39 7.99
CA GLN A 105 -8.34 11.25 8.65
C GLN A 105 -8.28 10.27 9.82
N LEU A 106 -7.59 9.13 9.67
CA LEU A 106 -7.40 8.15 10.74
C LEU A 106 -6.61 8.73 11.92
N MET A 107 -5.52 9.46 11.65
CA MET A 107 -4.77 10.14 12.70
C MET A 107 -5.62 11.22 13.40
N ALA A 108 -6.31 12.05 12.63
CA ALA A 108 -7.13 13.14 13.17
C ALA A 108 -8.32 12.65 14.01
N ALA A 109 -8.85 11.45 13.72
CA ALA A 109 -9.93 10.85 14.49
C ALA A 109 -9.47 10.41 15.90
N ARG A 110 -8.18 10.16 16.12
CA ARG A 110 -7.66 9.52 17.34
C ARG A 110 -6.69 10.39 18.14
N TYR A 111 -5.99 11.31 17.49
CA TYR A 111 -4.93 12.11 18.10
C TYR A 111 -5.27 13.61 18.06
N PRO A 112 -4.73 14.43 18.99
CA PRO A 112 -4.92 15.86 18.97
C PRO A 112 -4.50 16.48 17.64
N GLU A 113 -5.39 17.26 17.04
CA GLU A 113 -5.21 17.91 15.74
C GLU A 113 -3.88 18.66 15.61
N ALA A 114 -3.47 19.39 16.65
CA ALA A 114 -2.20 20.12 16.68
C ALA A 114 -0.97 19.22 16.50
N LEU A 115 -1.01 17.98 17.00
CA LEU A 115 0.08 17.00 16.85
C LEU A 115 0.05 16.33 15.48
N VAL A 116 -1.15 16.03 14.98
CA VAL A 116 -1.34 15.47 13.63
C VAL A 116 -0.78 16.44 12.59
N ARG A 117 -1.19 17.71 12.65
CA ARG A 117 -0.77 18.77 11.71
C ARG A 117 0.72 19.10 11.73
N PHE A 118 1.47 18.62 12.72
CA PHE A 118 2.91 18.88 12.76
C PHE A 118 3.61 18.18 11.57
N PRO A 119 4.29 18.90 10.67
CA PRO A 119 4.87 18.28 9.48
C PRO A 119 6.04 17.35 9.84
N LEU A 120 6.34 16.40 8.97
CA LEU A 120 7.61 15.67 9.01
C LEU A 120 8.76 16.67 8.77
N PRO A 121 9.84 16.62 9.58
CA PRO A 121 10.92 17.59 9.48
C PRO A 121 11.71 17.42 8.17
N GLU A 122 12.35 18.49 7.70
CA GLU A 122 13.17 18.44 6.49
C GLU A 122 14.38 17.49 6.61
N THR A 123 14.81 17.22 7.84
CA THR A 123 15.87 16.25 8.15
C THR A 123 15.38 14.81 8.23
N TYR A 124 14.07 14.57 8.11
CA TYR A 124 13.53 13.22 8.07
C TYR A 124 13.92 12.54 6.76
N ASP A 125 14.55 11.38 6.87
CA ASP A 125 14.92 10.52 5.77
C ASP A 125 14.50 9.07 6.05
N LEU A 126 13.60 8.52 5.22
CA LEU A 126 13.17 7.13 5.34
C LEU A 126 14.32 6.13 5.19
N ARG A 127 15.35 6.46 4.41
CA ARG A 127 16.44 5.54 4.09
C ARG A 127 17.34 5.30 5.30
N ASP A 128 17.46 6.30 6.15
CA ASP A 128 18.20 6.21 7.41
C ASP A 128 17.46 5.34 8.43
N VAL A 129 16.13 5.31 8.37
CA VAL A 129 15.28 4.62 9.35
C VAL A 129 14.95 3.19 8.93
N ASP A 130 14.52 2.97 7.68
CA ASP A 130 13.99 1.69 7.19
C ASP A 130 14.91 0.98 6.18
N ARG A 131 16.10 1.56 5.85
CA ARG A 131 17.05 1.02 4.85
C ARG A 131 16.41 0.70 3.50
N LEU A 132 15.36 1.43 3.12
CA LEU A 132 14.68 1.26 1.85
C LEU A 132 15.55 1.78 0.71
N THR A 133 15.61 1.02 -0.38
CA THR A 133 16.25 1.45 -1.62
C THR A 133 15.29 2.31 -2.43
N ILE A 134 15.02 3.54 -1.95
CA ILE A 134 14.22 4.55 -2.66
C ILE A 134 15.10 5.71 -3.11
N GLY A 135 14.78 6.31 -4.26
CA GLY A 135 15.47 7.49 -4.75
C GLY A 135 15.13 8.77 -3.97
N ASP A 136 15.99 9.78 -4.11
CA ASP A 136 15.80 11.10 -3.48
C ASP A 136 14.52 11.80 -3.94
N ARG A 137 14.06 11.51 -5.17
CA ARG A 137 12.93 12.22 -5.78
C ARG A 137 11.63 11.71 -5.20
N GLU A 138 11.46 10.40 -5.17
CA GLU A 138 10.30 9.69 -4.65
C GLU A 138 10.14 9.94 -3.15
N HIS A 139 11.24 9.88 -2.40
CA HIS A 139 11.26 10.22 -0.98
C HIS A 139 10.80 11.66 -0.73
N ARG A 140 11.41 12.65 -1.41
CA ARG A 140 11.05 14.06 -1.21
C ARG A 140 9.61 14.34 -1.61
N LEU A 141 9.19 13.83 -2.76
CA LEU A 141 7.83 14.03 -3.24
C LEU A 141 6.80 13.39 -2.29
N ALA A 142 7.06 12.18 -1.78
CA ALA A 142 6.20 11.54 -0.78
C ALA A 142 6.09 12.40 0.50
N ARG A 143 7.20 12.92 1.00
CA ARG A 143 7.21 13.81 2.17
C ARG A 143 6.43 15.08 1.91
N ASP A 144 6.63 15.71 0.75
CA ASP A 144 5.98 16.96 0.39
C ASP A 144 4.46 16.77 0.26
N ILE A 145 4.02 15.69 -0.39
CA ILE A 145 2.59 15.33 -0.49
C ILE A 145 1.97 15.11 0.89
N LEU A 146 2.63 14.34 1.76
CA LEU A 146 2.11 14.09 3.10
C LEU A 146 2.08 15.37 3.94
N ASN A 147 3.16 16.16 3.93
CA ASN A 147 3.22 17.41 4.68
C ASN A 147 2.21 18.44 4.21
N GLU A 148 1.95 18.51 2.90
CA GLU A 148 0.88 19.32 2.34
C GLU A 148 -0.47 18.91 2.95
N ARG A 149 -0.82 17.62 2.89
CA ARG A 149 -2.08 17.16 3.48
C ARG A 149 -2.15 17.40 4.99
N LEU A 150 -1.06 17.24 5.72
CA LEU A 150 -1.01 17.51 7.16
C LEU A 150 -1.18 19.01 7.47
N GLY A 151 -0.74 19.89 6.57
CA GLY A 151 -0.81 21.33 6.73
C GLY A 151 -2.14 21.96 6.29
N THR A 152 -3.00 21.22 5.58
CA THR A 152 -4.26 21.73 5.02
C THR A 152 -5.49 21.09 5.64
N ASP A 153 -6.60 21.84 5.66
CA ASP A 153 -7.91 21.32 6.06
C ASP A 153 -8.60 20.56 4.92
N SER A 154 -8.24 20.88 3.69
CA SER A 154 -8.74 20.22 2.49
C SER A 154 -8.01 18.91 2.22
N ASP A 155 -8.77 17.96 1.71
CA ASP A 155 -8.25 16.74 1.10
C ASP A 155 -7.46 17.05 -0.17
N LEU A 156 -6.43 16.24 -0.45
CA LEU A 156 -5.69 16.29 -1.70
C LEU A 156 -6.61 15.88 -2.85
N HIS A 157 -6.55 16.61 -3.96
CA HIS A 157 -7.28 16.27 -5.18
C HIS A 157 -6.35 15.52 -6.16
N PRO A 158 -6.83 14.48 -6.86
CA PRO A 158 -6.01 13.74 -7.82
C PRO A 158 -5.39 14.63 -8.91
N ASP A 159 -6.16 15.57 -9.45
CA ASP A 159 -5.71 16.48 -10.52
C ASP A 159 -4.47 17.30 -10.12
N ASP A 160 -4.35 17.66 -8.84
CA ASP A 160 -3.20 18.42 -8.31
C ASP A 160 -1.92 17.55 -8.24
N LEU A 161 -2.08 16.23 -8.25
CA LEU A 161 -0.99 15.27 -8.16
C LEU A 161 -0.51 14.77 -9.52
N VAL A 162 -1.36 14.80 -10.56
CA VAL A 162 -1.03 14.29 -11.90
C VAL A 162 0.27 14.93 -12.43
N ASP A 163 0.37 16.26 -12.39
CA ASP A 163 1.56 16.97 -12.89
C ASP A 163 2.81 16.70 -12.04
N ARG A 164 2.64 16.43 -10.74
CA ARG A 164 3.74 16.13 -9.81
C ARG A 164 4.27 14.72 -9.97
N LEU A 165 3.38 13.78 -10.33
CA LEU A 165 3.68 12.36 -10.50
C LEU A 165 4.16 12.04 -11.92
N ARG A 166 3.77 12.82 -12.94
CA ARG A 166 4.19 12.65 -14.34
C ARG A 166 5.71 12.43 -14.53
N PRO A 167 6.62 13.10 -13.79
CA PRO A 167 8.06 12.91 -13.94
C PRO A 167 8.58 11.56 -13.39
N LEU A 168 7.74 10.78 -12.72
CA LEU A 168 8.09 9.47 -12.16
C LEU A 168 7.70 8.35 -13.12
N GLY A 169 8.63 7.43 -13.37
CA GLY A 169 8.32 6.16 -14.03
C GLY A 169 7.51 5.23 -13.11
N PRO A 170 6.86 4.18 -13.66
CA PRO A 170 6.01 3.28 -12.86
C PRO A 170 6.70 2.68 -11.62
N GLY A 171 7.96 2.28 -11.73
CA GLY A 171 8.74 1.78 -10.58
C GLY A 171 9.00 2.85 -9.51
N GLU A 172 9.24 4.10 -9.92
CA GLU A 172 9.41 5.23 -9.00
C GLU A 172 8.06 5.60 -8.33
N GLN A 173 6.93 5.41 -9.02
CA GLN A 173 5.60 5.59 -8.44
C GLN A 173 5.29 4.52 -7.38
N VAL A 174 5.70 3.27 -7.59
CA VAL A 174 5.64 2.23 -6.55
C VAL A 174 6.47 2.65 -5.32
N HIS A 175 7.71 3.10 -5.53
CA HIS A 175 8.56 3.57 -4.44
C HIS A 175 7.94 4.74 -3.67
N LEU A 176 7.29 5.67 -4.37
CA LEU A 176 6.56 6.78 -3.75
C LEU A 176 5.40 6.28 -2.86
N LEU A 177 4.61 5.31 -3.33
CA LEU A 177 3.52 4.74 -2.53
C LEU A 177 4.03 4.00 -1.30
N VAL A 178 5.10 3.20 -1.45
CA VAL A 178 5.77 2.55 -0.33
C VAL A 178 6.27 3.59 0.67
N ALA A 179 6.90 4.67 0.20
CA ALA A 179 7.38 5.75 1.04
C ALA A 179 6.24 6.42 1.83
N LEU A 180 5.11 6.72 1.19
CA LEU A 180 3.94 7.31 1.85
C LEU A 180 3.40 6.42 2.98
N CYS A 181 3.24 5.11 2.73
CA CYS A 181 2.79 4.17 3.76
C CYS A 181 3.77 4.09 4.96
N ARG A 182 5.07 4.12 4.69
CA ARG A 182 6.12 4.07 5.72
C ARG A 182 6.19 5.36 6.53
N MET A 183 6.10 6.51 5.86
CA MET A 183 6.00 7.82 6.49
C MET A 183 4.78 7.92 7.40
N TYR A 184 3.61 7.46 6.93
CA TYR A 184 2.42 7.36 7.76
C TYR A 184 2.66 6.52 9.01
N ARG A 185 3.23 5.32 8.87
CA ARG A 185 3.55 4.45 10.02
C ARG A 185 4.48 5.14 11.02
N HIS A 186 5.54 5.81 10.55
CA HIS A 186 6.46 6.55 11.42
C HIS A 186 5.78 7.73 12.12
N LYS A 187 4.93 8.47 11.41
CA LYS A 187 4.15 9.56 11.98
C LYS A 187 3.20 9.04 13.06
N LEU A 188 2.48 7.96 12.80
CA LEU A 188 1.59 7.30 13.74
C LEU A 188 2.33 6.81 14.99
N LEU A 189 3.50 6.18 14.83
CA LEU A 189 4.37 5.78 15.94
C LEU A 189 4.77 6.97 16.82
N ALA A 190 5.17 8.08 16.19
CA ALA A 190 5.53 9.29 16.91
C ALA A 190 4.33 9.86 17.70
N LEU A 191 3.13 9.81 17.12
CA LEU A 191 1.89 10.20 17.80
C LEU A 191 1.60 9.30 19.00
N LYS A 192 1.60 7.96 18.81
CA LYS A 192 1.41 6.97 19.89
C LYS A 192 2.37 7.18 21.05
N HIS A 193 3.65 7.39 20.74
CA HIS A 193 4.67 7.67 21.75
C HIS A 193 4.40 8.99 22.49
N HIS A 194 4.00 10.05 21.78
CA HIS A 194 3.73 11.35 22.40
C HIS A 194 2.47 11.35 23.27
N THR A 195 1.43 10.61 22.89
CA THR A 195 0.16 10.54 23.63
C THR A 195 0.08 9.37 24.62
N GLY A 196 1.13 8.54 24.72
CA GLY A 196 1.18 7.39 25.63
C GLY A 196 0.18 6.28 25.30
N THR A 197 -0.19 6.14 24.02
CA THR A 197 -1.19 5.18 23.54
C THR A 197 -0.48 3.98 22.91
N TYR A 198 -0.19 2.97 23.75
CA TYR A 198 0.34 1.67 23.36
C TYR A 198 -0.70 0.58 23.60
#